data_AF-A0A5D3I337-F1
#
_entry.id   AF-A0A5D3I337-F1
#
_cell.length_a   1.000
_cell.length_b   1.000
_cell.length_c   1.000
_cell.angle_alpha   90.00
_cell.angle_beta   90.00
_cell.angle_gamma   90.00
#
_symmetry.space_group_name_H-M   'P 1'
#
loop_
_entity.id
_entity.type
_entity.pdbx_description
1 polymer ?
#
loop_
_entity_poly.entity_id
_entity_poly.type
_entity_poly.pdbx_seq_one_letter_code
_entity_poly.pdbx_strand_id
1 'polypeptide(L)' 'MDQLMIRLEEEVATGSEVILLGRQGEETIMADEIASWLDTISYEILTSIGRRVPRTYKNIS' A
#
# COMPACT_ATOMS: atom_id res chain seq x y z
N MET A 1 -9.70 -10.46 -9.88
CA MET A 1 -9.29 -10.87 -8.53
C MET A 1 -9.04 -9.59 -7.76
N ASP A 2 -9.80 -9.39 -6.68
CA ASP A 2 -10.15 -8.03 -6.21
C ASP A 2 -10.05 -7.86 -4.68
N GLN A 3 -9.64 -8.92 -3.95
CA GLN A 3 -9.66 -8.96 -2.48
C GLN A 3 -8.44 -9.71 -1.93
N LEU A 4 -7.97 -9.29 -0.75
CA LEU A 4 -6.95 -9.95 0.08
C LEU A 4 -7.41 -9.93 1.55
N MET A 5 -6.84 -10.79 2.39
CA MET A 5 -7.13 -10.83 3.83
C MET A 5 -5.84 -10.62 4.62
N ILE A 6 -5.92 -9.86 5.72
CA ILE A 6 -4.81 -9.62 6.66
C ILE A 6 -5.20 -10.15 8.04
N ARG A 7 -4.23 -10.70 8.77
CA ARG A 7 -4.42 -11.11 10.15
C ARG A 7 -4.38 -9.86 11.04
N LEU A 8 -5.42 -9.69 11.87
CA LEU A 8 -5.48 -8.65 12.90
C LEU A 8 -5.18 -9.25 14.28
N GLU A 9 -4.57 -8.45 15.15
CA GLU A 9 -4.32 -8.84 16.55
C GLU A 9 -5.53 -8.55 17.45
N GLU A 10 -6.34 -7.56 17.06
CA GLU A 10 -7.56 -7.14 17.74
C GLU A 10 -8.67 -6.79 16.75
N GLU A 11 -9.89 -6.56 17.27
CA GLU A 11 -11.02 -6.16 16.45
C GLU A 11 -10.86 -4.72 15.93
N VAL A 12 -10.95 -4.55 14.61
CA VAL A 12 -10.82 -3.25 13.94
C VAL A 12 -12.14 -2.92 13.24
N ALA A 13 -12.58 -1.67 13.37
CA ALA A 13 -13.82 -1.22 12.76
C ALA A 13 -13.79 -1.34 11.23
N THR A 14 -14.92 -1.75 10.63
CA THR A 14 -15.06 -1.79 9.17
C THR A 14 -14.87 -0.39 8.57
N GLY A 15 -14.07 -0.29 7.51
CA GLY A 15 -13.74 0.99 6.87
C GLY A 15 -12.53 1.70 7.47
N SER A 16 -11.86 1.09 8.45
CA SER A 16 -10.55 1.57 8.93
C SER A 16 -9.53 1.66 7.80
N GLU A 17 -8.70 2.70 7.85
CA GLU A 17 -7.67 2.94 6.86
C GLU A 17 -6.58 1.86 6.93
N VAL A 18 -6.10 1.44 5.75
CA VAL A 18 -4.99 0.50 5.60
C VAL A 18 -3.95 1.12 4.66
N ILE A 19 -2.70 1.19 5.13
CA ILE A 19 -1.58 1.69 4.33
C ILE A 19 -0.79 0.50 3.78
N LEU A 20 -0.97 0.18 2.49
CA LEU A 20 -0.22 -0.91 1.82
C LEU A 20 1.17 -0.47 1.35
N LEU A 21 1.33 0.82 1.05
CA LEU A 21 2.58 1.46 0.63
C LEU A 21 2.54 2.90 1.14
N GLY A 22 3.46 3.26 2.02
CA GLY A 22 3.48 4.54 2.71
C GLY A 22 3.80 4.39 4.20
N ARG A 23 3.46 5.41 4.98
CA ARG A 23 3.75 5.49 6.42
C ARG A 23 2.48 5.51 7.25
N GLN A 24 2.49 4.78 8.37
CA GLN A 24 1.48 4.82 9.42
C GLN A 24 2.18 4.94 10.78
N GLY A 25 2.03 6.09 11.45
CA GLY A 25 2.80 6.38 12.65
C GLY A 25 4.31 6.40 12.34
N GLU A 26 5.08 5.59 13.06
CA GLU A 26 6.52 5.42 12.86
C GLU A 26 6.87 4.32 11.85
N GLU A 27 5.93 3.43 11.54
CA GLU A 27 6.14 2.31 10.61
C GLU A 27 5.95 2.77 9.15
N THR A 28 6.81 2.30 8.26
CA THR A 28 6.77 2.68 6.84
C THR A 28 7.09 1.49 5.95
N ILE A 29 6.29 1.27 4.91
CA ILE A 29 6.56 0.31 3.84
C ILE A 29 6.82 1.11 2.55
N MET A 30 8.06 1.06 2.06
CA MET A 30 8.49 1.77 0.85
C MET A 30 8.40 0.86 -0.40
N ALA A 31 8.35 1.47 -1.59
CA ALA A 31 8.33 0.72 -2.84
C ALA A 31 9.56 -0.18 -3.02
N ASP A 32 10.74 0.26 -2.56
CA ASP A 32 11.98 -0.54 -2.64
C ASP A 32 11.92 -1.78 -1.74
N GLU A 33 11.24 -1.69 -0.60
CA GLU A 33 11.05 -2.83 0.31
C GLU A 33 10.14 -3.89 -0.32
N ILE A 34 9.00 -3.49 -0.88
CA ILE A 34 8.12 -4.38 -1.63
C ILE A 34 8.85 -5.00 -2.82
N ALA A 35 9.66 -4.20 -3.53
CA ALA A 35 10.46 -4.69 -4.65
C ALA A 35 11.45 -5.77 -4.21
N SER A 36 12.08 -5.63 -3.03
CA SER A 36 12.97 -6.64 -2.47
C SER A 36 12.27 -7.98 -2.17
N TRP A 37 11.01 -7.95 -1.74
CA TRP A 37 10.22 -9.18 -1.51
C TRP A 37 9.87 -9.92 -2.80
N LEU A 38 9.81 -9.19 -3.92
CA LEU A 38 9.41 -9.69 -5.23
C LEU A 38 10.58 -9.87 -6.21
N ASP A 39 11.82 -9.67 -5.75
CA ASP A 39 13.04 -9.71 -6.56
C ASP A 39 12.96 -8.82 -7.82
N THR A 40 12.53 -7.58 -7.62
CA THR A 40 12.39 -6.57 -8.68
C THR A 40 12.87 -5.18 -8.21
N ILE A 41 12.54 -4.14 -8.97
CA ILE A 41 12.86 -2.74 -8.69
C ILE A 41 11.60 -1.94 -8.35
N SER A 42 11.76 -0.82 -7.64
CA SER A 42 10.63 0.03 -7.21
C SER A 42 9.78 0.56 -8.36
N TYR A 43 10.36 0.80 -9.54
CA TYR A 43 9.61 1.24 -10.71
C TYR A 43 8.55 0.22 -11.16
N GLU A 44 8.82 -1.08 -11.04
CA GLU A 44 7.82 -2.10 -11.36
C GLU A 44 6.68 -2.07 -10.34
N ILE A 45 6.97 -1.88 -9.06
CA ILE A 45 5.94 -1.75 -8.02
C ILE A 45 5.04 -0.55 -8.30
N LEU A 46 5.62 0.63 -8.51
CA LEU A 46 4.87 1.87 -8.73
C LEU A 46 4.03 1.82 -10.01
N THR A 47 4.56 1.22 -11.08
CA THR A 47 3.87 1.13 -12.38
C THR A 47 2.88 -0.04 -12.46
N SER A 48 3.00 -1.05 -11.58
CA SER A 48 2.07 -2.18 -11.51
C SER A 48 0.68 -1.80 -11.00
N ILE A 49 0.54 -0.67 -10.30
CA ILE A 49 -0.74 -0.19 -9.77
C ILE A 49 -1.68 0.07 -10.96
N GLY A 50 -2.62 -0.84 -11.19
CA GLY A 50 -3.47 -0.83 -12.38
C GLY A 50 -4.51 0.30 -12.39
N ARG A 51 -5.17 0.48 -13.54
CA ARG A 51 -6.16 1.56 -13.77
C ARG A 51 -7.38 1.53 -12.84
N ARG A 52 -7.68 0.39 -12.20
CA ARG A 52 -8.82 0.24 -11.28
C ARG A 52 -8.64 0.98 -9.96
N VAL A 53 -7.41 1.32 -9.59
CA VAL A 53 -7.12 2.08 -8.36
C VAL A 53 -7.27 3.58 -8.66
N PRO A 54 -8.21 4.31 -8.03
CA PRO A 54 -8.35 5.75 -8.27
C PRO A 54 -7.13 6.52 -7.76
N ARG A 55 -6.75 7.60 -8.46
CA ARG A 55 -5.66 8.50 -8.05
C ARG A 55 -6.25 9.80 -7.55
N THR A 56 -5.95 10.15 -6.32
CA THR A 56 -6.34 11.42 -5.71
C THR A 56 -5.09 12.27 -5.51
N TYR A 57 -4.99 13.39 -6.23
CA TYR A 57 -3.89 14.33 -6.10
C TYR A 57 -4.21 15.32 -4.98
N LYS A 58 -3.42 15.30 -3.91
CA LYS A 58 -3.51 16.28 -2.82
C LYS A 58 -2.52 17.41 -3.13
N ASN A 59 -3.00 18.65 -3.16
CA ASN A 59 -2.10 19.80 -3.18
C ASN A 59 -1.35 19.83 -1.84
N ILE A 60 -0.03 19.81 -1.90
CA ILE A 60 0.80 20.00 -0.72
C ILE A 60 0.97 21.52 -0.62
N SER A 61 0.25 22.13 0.33
CA SER A 61 0.40 23.55 0.69
C SER A 61 1.61 23.75 1.58
#